data_AF-A0AAP5WCN3-F1
#
_entry.id   AF-A0AAP5WCN3-F1
#
_cell.length_a   1.000
_cell.length_b   1.000
_cell.length_c   1.000
_cell.angle_alpha   90.00
_cell.angle_beta   90.00
_cell.angle_gamma   90.00
#
_symmetry.space_group_name_H-M   'P 1'
#
loop_
_entity.id
_entity.type
_entity.pdbx_description
1 polymer ?
#
loop_
_entity_poly.entity_id
_entity_poly.type
_entity_poly.pdbx_seq_one_letter_code
_entity_poly.pdbx_strand_id
1 'polypeptide(L)'
;MLAATVSNTNIALLIGGIIFIILFFKLIMSFLRFCLRHPIIFIILLLCGGLGFVFNFLLGGIIILAVIVGFIAFMILSEFNS
;
A
#
# COMPACT_ATOMS: atom_id res chain seq x y z
N MET A 1 -9.64 -31.46 -4.55
CA MET A 1 -9.65 -30.10 -5.11
C MET A 1 -9.68 -28.99 -4.04
N LEU A 2 -10.38 -29.16 -2.90
CA LEU A 2 -10.38 -28.18 -1.78
C LEU A 2 -9.04 -27.98 -1.05
N ALA A 3 -8.21 -29.02 -0.92
CA ALA A 3 -6.94 -28.92 -0.18
C ALA A 3 -5.88 -28.08 -0.91
N ALA A 4 -5.91 -28.06 -2.25
CA ALA A 4 -4.99 -27.27 -3.07
C ALA A 4 -5.38 -25.79 -3.14
N THR A 5 -6.66 -25.45 -2.96
CA THR A 5 -7.10 -24.06 -2.86
C THR A 5 -6.66 -23.43 -1.55
N VAL A 6 -6.80 -24.13 -0.41
CA VAL A 6 -6.40 -23.62 0.92
C VAL A 6 -4.90 -23.31 1.01
N SER A 7 -4.04 -24.14 0.41
CA SER A 7 -2.59 -23.86 0.37
C SER A 7 -2.27 -22.63 -0.48
N ASN A 8 -2.93 -22.46 -1.63
CA ASN A 8 -2.72 -21.32 -2.53
C ASN A 8 -3.22 -20.00 -1.94
N THR A 9 -4.34 -19.98 -1.21
CA THR A 9 -4.82 -18.75 -0.54
C THR A 9 -3.85 -18.26 0.52
N ASN A 10 -3.26 -19.17 1.30
CA ASN A 10 -2.29 -18.82 2.33
C ASN A 10 -1.01 -18.21 1.72
N ILE A 11 -0.55 -18.75 0.59
CA ILE A 11 0.62 -18.25 -0.13
C ILE A 11 0.35 -16.88 -0.76
N ALA A 12 -0.83 -16.69 -1.37
CA ALA A 12 -1.24 -15.41 -1.94
C ALA A 12 -1.37 -14.30 -0.89
N LEU A 13 -1.95 -14.62 0.27
CA LEU A 13 -2.08 -13.68 1.39
C LEU A 13 -0.72 -13.32 1.98
N LEU A 14 0.20 -14.28 2.09
CA LEU A 14 1.57 -14.05 2.53
C LEU A 14 2.33 -13.12 1.56
N ILE A 15 2.26 -13.41 0.26
CA ILE A 15 2.93 -12.61 -0.78
C ILE A 15 2.35 -11.20 -0.85
N GLY A 16 1.02 -11.07 -0.84
CA GLY A 16 0.34 -9.77 -0.81
C GLY A 16 0.71 -8.95 0.42
N GLY A 17 0.78 -9.58 1.59
CA GLY A 17 1.21 -8.95 2.83
C GLY A 17 2.65 -8.45 2.79
N ILE A 18 3.58 -9.26 2.27
CA ILE A 18 5.00 -8.89 2.13
C ILE A 18 5.15 -7.69 1.16
N ILE A 19 4.47 -7.73 0.01
CA ILE A 19 4.51 -6.65 -0.97
C ILE A 19 3.92 -5.36 -0.38
N PHE A 20 2.82 -5.47 0.36
CA PHE A 20 2.21 -4.34 1.04
C PHE A 20 3.18 -3.70 2.05
N ILE A 21 3.85 -4.50 2.89
CA ILE A 21 4.83 -4.03 3.87
C ILE A 21 6.01 -3.33 3.18
N ILE A 22 6.53 -3.87 2.07
CA ILE A 22 7.63 -3.26 1.32
C ILE A 22 7.20 -1.91 0.73
N LEU A 23 6.01 -1.85 0.11
CA LEU A 23 5.46 -0.60 -0.44
C LEU A 23 5.22 0.44 0.66
N PHE A 24 4.74 0.00 1.82
CA PHE A 24 4.50 0.83 2.98
C PHE A 24 5.80 1.45 3.54
N PHE A 25 6.85 0.63 3.71
CA PHE A 25 8.16 1.13 4.13
C PHE A 25 8.76 2.10 3.12
N LYS A 26 8.62 1.78 1.82
CA LYS A 26 9.10 2.65 0.74
C LYS A 26 8.38 3.99 0.72
N LEU A 27 7.08 4.01 1.03
CA LEU A 27 6.29 5.22 1.22
C LEU A 27 6.81 6.06 2.40
N ILE A 28 6.93 5.46 3.58
CA ILE A 28 7.45 6.15 4.79
C ILE A 28 8.82 6.74 4.50
N MET A 29 9.71 5.98 3.89
CA MET A 29 11.07 6.42 3.58
C MET A 29 11.07 7.56 2.55
N SER A 30 10.19 7.51 1.55
CA SER A 30 10.00 8.58 0.56
C SER A 30 9.42 9.85 1.19
N PHE A 31 8.44 9.69 2.08
CA PHE A 31 7.82 10.80 2.82
C PHE A 31 8.83 11.48 3.75
N LEU A 32 9.62 10.70 4.48
CA LEU A 32 10.67 11.23 5.35
C LEU A 32 11.75 11.96 4.53
N ARG A 33 12.16 11.41 3.38
CA ARG A 33 13.06 12.10 2.45
C ARG A 33 12.46 13.40 1.90
N PHE A 34 11.16 13.44 1.62
CA PHE A 34 10.47 14.67 1.20
C PHE A 34 10.48 15.74 2.28
N CYS A 35 10.18 15.36 3.53
CA CYS A 35 10.25 16.23 4.69
C CYS A 35 11.65 16.81 4.90
N LEU A 36 12.70 16.00 4.71
CA LEU A 36 14.09 16.44 4.83
C LEU A 36 14.57 17.29 3.64
N ARG A 37 13.99 17.10 2.45
CA ARG A 37 14.37 17.85 1.23
C ARG A 37 13.78 19.25 1.18
N HIS A 38 12.61 19.46 1.78
CA HIS A 38 11.92 20.75 1.77
C HIS A 38 11.62 21.27 3.18
N PRO A 39 12.64 21.84 3.88
CA PRO A 39 12.50 22.26 5.27
C PRO A 39 11.43 23.33 5.49
N ILE A 40 11.16 24.19 4.50
CA ILE A 40 10.15 25.26 4.58
C ILE A 40 8.72 24.67 4.54
N ILE A 41 8.47 23.75 3.62
CA ILE A 41 7.18 23.05 3.48
C ILE A 41 6.93 22.17 4.71
N PHE A 42 7.98 21.53 5.22
CA PHE A 42 7.93 20.78 6.48
C PHE A 42 7.52 21.67 7.66
N ILE A 43 8.13 22.84 7.84
CA ILE A 43 7.79 23.77 8.94
C ILE A 43 6.33 24.24 8.85
N ILE A 44 5.84 24.58 7.66
CA ILE A 44 4.44 25.00 7.45
C ILE A 44 3.47 23.84 7.76
N LEU A 45 3.77 22.64 7.26
CA LEU A 45 2.98 21.43 7.57
C LEU A 45 3.08 21.03 9.04
N LEU A 46 4.16 21.34 9.73
CA LEU A 46 4.34 21.09 11.16
C LEU A 46 3.49 22.06 11.99
N LEU A 47 3.51 23.35 11.64
CA LEU A 47 2.72 24.41 12.30
C LEU A 47 1.22 24.26 12.08
N CYS A 48 0.80 23.82 10.88
CA CYS A 48 -0.60 23.58 10.56
C CYS A 48 -1.07 22.15 10.87
N GLY A 49 -0.21 21.28 11.44
CA GLY A 49 -0.51 19.86 11.68
C GLY A 49 -0.73 19.00 10.41
N GLY A 50 -0.54 19.57 9.22
CA GLY A 50 -0.78 18.93 7.93
C GLY A 50 0.16 17.77 7.62
N LEU A 51 1.27 17.63 8.33
CA LEU A 51 2.18 16.49 8.18
C LEU A 51 1.48 15.13 8.39
N GLY A 52 0.64 15.03 9.41
CA GLY A 52 -0.15 13.83 9.67
C GLY A 52 -1.24 13.62 8.60
N PHE A 53 -1.84 14.71 8.12
CA PHE A 53 -2.88 14.66 7.10
C PHE A 53 -2.34 14.17 5.75
N VAL A 54 -1.21 14.72 5.30
CA VAL A 54 -0.58 14.30 4.02
C VAL A 54 -0.08 12.86 4.12
N PHE A 55 0.49 12.46 5.26
CA PHE A 55 0.90 11.08 5.47
C PHE A 55 -0.30 10.12 5.39
N ASN A 56 -1.40 10.44 6.08
CA ASN A 56 -2.62 9.62 6.07
C ASN A 56 -3.25 9.56 4.67
N PHE A 57 -3.24 10.67 3.93
CA PHE A 57 -3.70 10.72 2.55
C PHE A 57 -2.86 9.81 1.62
N LEU A 58 -1.53 9.84 1.71
CA LEU A 58 -0.66 8.95 0.93
C LEU A 58 -0.84 7.48 1.32
N LEU A 59 -1.00 7.21 2.63
CA LEU A 59 -1.24 5.88 3.17
C LEU A 59 -2.56 5.29 2.65
N GLY A 60 -3.63 6.07 2.76
CA GLY A 60 -4.95 5.73 2.23
C GLY A 60 -4.91 5.52 0.72
N GLY A 61 -4.18 6.36 -0.01
CA GLY A 61 -3.95 6.20 -1.45
C GLY A 61 -3.34 4.85 -1.80
N ILE A 62 -2.29 4.41 -1.09
CA ILE A 62 -1.67 3.10 -1.31
C ILE A 62 -2.57 1.94 -0.93
N ILE A 63 -3.32 2.05 0.17
CA ILE A 63 -4.27 1.01 0.58
C ILE A 63 -5.34 0.84 -0.51
N ILE A 64 -5.90 1.94 -1.02
CA ILE A 64 -6.87 1.92 -2.12
C ILE A 64 -6.26 1.30 -3.37
N LEU A 65 -5.03 1.67 -3.73
CA LEU A 65 -4.32 1.12 -4.89
C LEU A 65 -4.09 -0.39 -4.73
N ALA A 66 -3.73 -0.86 -3.53
CA ALA A 66 -3.56 -2.27 -3.24
C ALA A 66 -4.88 -3.06 -3.36
N VAL A 67 -6.00 -2.49 -2.89
CA VAL A 67 -7.32 -3.09 -3.04
C VAL A 67 -7.74 -3.15 -4.50
N ILE A 68 -7.56 -2.08 -5.26
CA ILE A 68 -7.89 -2.04 -6.70
C ILE A 68 -7.06 -3.05 -7.48
N VAL A 69 -5.75 -3.11 -7.26
CA VAL A 69 -4.86 -4.07 -7.93
C VAL A 69 -5.21 -5.51 -7.55
N GLY A 70 -5.49 -5.77 -6.27
CA GLY A 70 -5.92 -7.08 -5.80
C GLY A 70 -7.26 -7.51 -6.41
N PHE A 71 -8.22 -6.58 -6.51
CA PHE A 71 -9.52 -6.82 -7.12
C PHE A 71 -9.41 -7.10 -8.62
N ILE A 72 -8.63 -6.30 -9.35
CA ILE A 72 -8.37 -6.51 -10.79
C ILE A 72 -7.69 -7.86 -11.02
N ALA A 73 -6.67 -8.20 -10.23
CA ALA A 73 -6.00 -9.49 -10.33
C ALA A 73 -6.96 -10.66 -10.07
N PHE A 74 -7.86 -10.52 -9.09
CA PHE A 74 -8.87 -11.54 -8.79
C PHE A 74 -9.87 -11.72 -9.95
N MET A 75 -10.36 -10.63 -10.54
CA MET A 75 -11.27 -10.67 -11.70
C MET A 75 -10.62 -11.40 -12.89
N ILE A 76 -9.38 -11.05 -13.21
CA ILE A 76 -8.63 -11.67 -14.30
C ILE A 76 -8.44 -13.17 -14.05
N LEU A 77 -8.00 -13.55 -12.85
CA LEU A 77 -7.82 -14.96 -12.48
C LEU A 77 -9.15 -15.74 -12.45
N SER A 78 -10.27 -15.09 -12.13
CA SER A 78 -11.60 -15.70 -12.12
C SER A 78 -12.11 -15.97 -13.54
N GLU A 79 -11.81 -15.10 -14.51
CA GLU A 79 -12.13 -15.30 -15.93
C GLU A 79 -11.31 -16.44 -16.54
N PHE A 80 -10.02 -16.58 -16.17
CA PHE A 80 -9.18 -17.68 -16.66
C PHE A 80 -9.50 -19.06 -16.07
N ASN A 81 -10.26 -19.11 -14.98
CA ASN A 81 -10.69 -20.35 -14.32
C ASN A 81 -12.12 -20.78 -14.74
N SER A 82 -12.75 -20.08 -15.68
CA SER A 82 -14.07 -20.46 -16.26
C SER A 82 -13.93 -21.19 -17.59
#